data_AF-Q0EZL3-F1
#
_entry.id   AF-Q0EZL3-F1
#
_cell.length_a   1.000
_cell.length_b   1.000
_cell.length_c   1.000
_cell.angle_alpha   90.00
_cell.angle_beta   90.00
_cell.angle_gamma   90.00
#
_symmetry.space_group_name_H-M   'P 1'
#
loop_
_entity.id
_entity.type
_entity.pdbx_description
1 polymer ?
#
loop_
_entity_poly.entity_id
_entity_poly.type
_entity_poly.pdbx_seq_one_letter_code
_entity_poly.pdbx_strand_id
1 'polypeptide(L)'
;MVQLSDQERSDIERELAELNERLQHMQQQQEQTSQHIQQLNRQRDQIMKQHNNSALLQNLNACMSEQQQLLSITNAAIAELAQLKHEVLDRMKTACRTKHSYEAAHHKEKHRLQREQEQQTQRELDDLVGRRAAAHRAAGSA
;
A
#
# COMPACT_ATOMS: atom_id res chain seq x y z
N MET A 1 2.49 16.84 -11.88
CA MET A 1 3.19 16.21 -10.74
C MET A 1 2.24 15.52 -9.76
N VAL A 2 1.13 16.12 -9.28
CA VAL A 2 0.17 15.45 -8.38
C VAL A 2 -0.39 14.14 -8.96
N GLN A 3 -0.71 14.15 -10.26
CA GLN A 3 -1.19 12.96 -11.00
C GLN A 3 -0.19 11.79 -11.03
N LEU A 4 1.13 12.05 -10.98
CA LEU A 4 2.13 10.99 -10.91
C LEU A 4 2.10 10.30 -9.54
N SER A 5 1.85 11.06 -8.45
CA SER A 5 1.77 10.48 -7.10
C SER A 5 0.50 9.66 -6.86
N ASP A 6 -0.61 10.00 -7.53
CA ASP A 6 -1.84 9.22 -7.46
C ASP A 6 -1.71 7.90 -8.22
N GLN A 7 -1.02 7.92 -9.37
CA GLN A 7 -0.69 6.70 -10.12
C GLN A 7 0.23 5.78 -9.31
N GLU A 8 1.33 6.32 -8.74
CA GLU A 8 2.24 5.56 -7.88
C GLU A 8 1.52 4.94 -6.68
N ARG A 9 0.60 5.70 -6.06
CA ARG A 9 -0.23 5.18 -4.98
C ARG A 9 -1.14 4.04 -5.44
N SER A 10 -1.81 4.20 -6.59
CA SER A 10 -2.67 3.17 -7.16
C SER A 10 -1.90 1.89 -7.50
N ASP A 11 -0.67 2.02 -8.00
CA ASP A 11 0.19 0.87 -8.32
C ASP A 11 0.62 0.13 -7.05
N ILE A 12 0.97 0.86 -5.98
CA ILE A 12 1.29 0.30 -4.67
C ILE A 12 0.07 -0.38 -4.02
N GLU A 13 -1.11 0.23 -4.12
CA GLU A 13 -2.36 -0.35 -3.59
C GLU A 13 -2.73 -1.66 -4.31
N ARG A 14 -2.52 -1.73 -5.63
CA ARG A 14 -2.69 -2.97 -6.40
C ARG A 14 -1.68 -4.05 -5.96
N GLU A 15 -0.41 -3.69 -5.83
CA GLU A 15 0.63 -4.62 -5.37
C GLU A 15 0.32 -5.17 -3.96
N LEU A 16 -0.18 -4.33 -3.04
CA LEU A 16 -0.64 -4.77 -1.73
C LEU A 16 -1.82 -5.75 -1.79
N ALA A 17 -2.78 -5.50 -2.68
CA ALA A 17 -3.92 -6.40 -2.87
C ALA A 17 -3.45 -7.78 -3.33
N GLU A 18 -2.58 -7.84 -4.34
CA GLU A 18 -2.02 -9.09 -4.85
C GLU A 18 -1.22 -9.86 -3.78
N LEU A 19 -0.42 -9.15 -2.99
CA LEU A 19 0.33 -9.78 -1.89
C LEU A 19 -0.58 -10.32 -0.79
N ASN A 20 -1.67 -9.61 -0.47
CA ASN A 20 -2.63 -10.07 0.53
C ASN A 20 -3.37 -11.33 0.08
N GLU A 21 -3.79 -11.39 -1.19
CA GLU A 21 -4.42 -12.58 -1.76
C GLU A 21 -3.48 -13.79 -1.72
N ARG A 22 -2.22 -13.60 -2.12
CA ARG A 22 -1.20 -14.67 -2.06
C ARG A 22 -0.94 -15.13 -0.62
N LEU A 23 -0.85 -14.20 0.33
CA LEU A 23 -0.65 -14.52 1.74
C LEU A 23 -1.83 -15.33 2.28
N GLN A 24 -3.06 -14.92 1.98
CA GLN A 24 -4.26 -15.63 2.41
C GLN A 24 -4.32 -17.05 1.83
N HIS A 25 -3.98 -17.22 0.55
CA HIS A 25 -3.91 -18.54 -0.08
C HIS A 25 -2.86 -19.44 0.59
N MET A 26 -1.66 -18.92 0.86
CA MET A 26 -0.60 -19.69 1.54
C MET A 26 -0.99 -20.05 2.98
N GLN A 27 -1.67 -19.17 3.71
CA GLN A 27 -2.19 -19.46 5.04
C GLN A 27 -3.25 -20.58 5.01
N GLN A 28 -4.15 -20.57 4.03
CA GLN A 28 -5.11 -21.66 3.84
C GLN A 28 -4.40 -22.99 3.55
N GLN A 29 -3.38 -22.99 2.68
CA GLN A 29 -2.58 -24.19 2.41
C GLN A 29 -1.87 -24.70 3.68
N GLN A 30 -1.28 -23.80 4.46
CA GLN A 30 -0.64 -24.14 5.74
C GLN A 30 -1.62 -24.82 6.72
N GLU A 31 -2.83 -24.29 6.82
CA GLU A 31 -3.88 -24.85 7.67
C GLU A 31 -4.30 -26.25 7.19
N GLN A 32 -4.53 -26.41 5.88
CA GLN A 32 -4.89 -27.71 5.29
C GLN A 32 -3.79 -28.76 5.50
N THR A 33 -2.53 -28.42 5.23
CA THR A 33 -1.39 -29.31 5.46
C THR A 33 -1.28 -29.68 6.95
N SER A 34 -1.50 -28.73 7.85
CA SER A 34 -1.46 -29.00 9.30
C SER A 34 -2.57 -29.96 9.73
N GLN A 35 -3.78 -29.80 9.22
CA GLN A 35 -4.89 -30.73 9.47
C GLN A 35 -4.58 -32.12 8.92
N HIS A 36 -3.98 -32.21 7.73
CA HIS A 36 -3.62 -33.49 7.13
C HIS A 36 -2.52 -34.20 7.94
N ILE A 37 -1.51 -33.49 8.43
CA ILE A 37 -0.49 -34.04 9.34
C ILE A 37 -1.14 -34.58 10.63
N GLN A 38 -2.13 -33.89 11.20
CA GLN A 38 -2.85 -34.39 12.37
C GLN A 38 -3.62 -35.68 12.07
N GLN A 39 -4.23 -35.79 10.88
CA GLN A 39 -4.92 -37.01 10.45
C GLN A 39 -3.94 -38.17 10.25
N LEU A 40 -2.80 -37.93 9.59
CA LEU A 40 -1.74 -38.95 9.42
C LEU A 40 -1.23 -39.45 10.77
N ASN A 41 -1.02 -38.57 11.75
CA ASN A 41 -0.63 -38.97 13.11
C ASN A 41 -1.68 -39.88 13.76
N ARG A 42 -2.98 -39.57 13.64
CA ARG A 42 -4.07 -40.42 14.16
C ARG A 42 -4.08 -41.79 13.48
N GLN A 43 -3.89 -41.84 12.16
CA GLN A 43 -3.82 -43.08 11.40
C GLN A 43 -2.61 -43.93 11.81
N ARG A 44 -1.44 -43.32 11.96
CA ARG A 44 -0.23 -43.98 12.47
C ARG A 44 -0.49 -44.66 13.80
N ASP A 45 -1.09 -43.93 14.74
CA ASP A 45 -1.37 -44.45 16.09
C ASP A 45 -2.37 -45.63 16.07
N GLN A 46 -3.32 -45.63 15.13
CA GLN A 46 -4.23 -46.76 14.91
C GLN A 46 -3.50 -47.98 14.35
N ILE A 47 -2.64 -47.80 13.36
CA ILE A 47 -1.85 -48.88 12.73
C ILE A 47 -0.92 -49.53 13.76
N MET A 48 -0.25 -48.71 14.57
CA MET A 48 0.64 -49.19 15.63
C MET A 48 -0.11 -50.07 16.63
N LYS A 49 -1.36 -49.73 16.99
CA LYS A 49 -2.20 -50.55 17.88
C LYS A 49 -2.58 -51.89 17.25
N GLN A 50 -2.82 -51.92 15.94
CA GLN A 50 -3.24 -53.12 15.21
C GLN A 50 -2.10 -54.11 14.92
N HIS A 51 -0.85 -53.83 15.36
CA HIS A 51 0.33 -54.68 15.10
C HIS A 51 0.50 -55.01 13.60
N ASN A 52 0.06 -54.08 12.73
CA ASN A 52 -0.01 -54.28 11.29
C ASN A 52 1.30 -53.90 10.57
N ASN A 53 1.40 -54.45 9.35
CA ASN A 53 2.56 -54.50 8.43
C ASN A 53 3.51 -53.28 8.43
N SER A 54 4.82 -53.56 8.53
CA SER A 54 5.91 -52.57 8.46
C SER A 54 5.89 -51.71 7.19
N ALA A 55 5.44 -52.27 6.07
CA ALA A 55 5.29 -51.55 4.80
C ALA A 55 4.28 -50.39 4.89
N LEU A 56 3.20 -50.55 5.65
CA LEU A 56 2.19 -49.50 5.83
C LEU A 56 2.76 -48.34 6.66
N LEU A 57 3.54 -48.65 7.70
CA LEU A 57 4.25 -47.64 8.51
C LEU A 57 5.33 -46.91 7.70
N GLN A 58 6.04 -47.60 6.81
CA GLN A 58 7.02 -46.97 5.91
C GLN A 58 6.36 -45.98 4.96
N ASN A 59 5.27 -46.37 4.29
CA ASN A 59 4.52 -45.47 3.40
C ASN A 59 3.98 -44.24 4.14
N LEU A 60 3.52 -44.43 5.37
CA LEU A 60 2.98 -43.35 6.19
C LEU A 60 4.08 -42.38 6.65
N ASN A 61 5.25 -42.90 7.02
CA ASN A 61 6.41 -42.07 7.34
C ASN A 61 6.87 -41.25 6.13
N ALA A 62 6.90 -41.85 4.94
CA ALA A 62 7.21 -41.12 3.70
C ALA A 62 6.22 -39.97 3.47
N CYS A 63 4.91 -40.26 3.57
CA CYS A 63 3.87 -39.24 3.45
C CYS A 63 4.00 -38.13 4.51
N MET A 64 4.30 -38.47 5.77
CA MET A 64 4.52 -37.46 6.81
C MET A 64 5.73 -36.56 6.50
N SER A 65 6.83 -37.13 6.02
CA SER A 65 8.01 -36.35 5.63
C SER A 65 7.70 -35.39 4.48
N GLU A 66 6.94 -35.83 3.47
CA GLU A 66 6.49 -34.97 2.37
C GLU A 66 5.61 -33.82 2.88
N GLN A 67 4.66 -34.10 3.79
CA GLN A 67 3.79 -33.06 4.36
C GLN A 67 4.57 -32.07 5.24
N GLN A 68 5.57 -32.53 6.00
CA GLN A 68 6.44 -31.66 6.78
C GLN A 68 7.29 -30.76 5.89
N GLN A 69 7.81 -31.30 4.79
CA GLN A 69 8.55 -30.53 3.79
C GLN A 69 7.65 -29.46 3.16
N LEU A 70 6.43 -29.83 2.76
CA LEU A 70 5.45 -28.89 2.22
C LEU A 70 5.16 -27.77 3.22
N LEU A 71 4.89 -28.10 4.49
CA LEU A 71 4.65 -27.12 5.54
C LEU A 71 5.83 -26.17 5.72
N SER A 72 7.06 -26.68 5.70
CA SER A 72 8.27 -25.86 5.78
C SER A 72 8.38 -24.87 4.62
N ILE A 73 8.11 -25.32 3.39
CA ILE A 73 8.14 -24.48 2.18
C ILE A 73 7.06 -23.39 2.29
N THR A 74 5.83 -23.77 2.66
CA THR A 74 4.73 -22.81 2.81
C THR A 74 5.05 -21.77 3.89
N ASN A 75 5.64 -22.16 5.02
CA ASN A 75 6.04 -21.23 6.07
C ASN A 75 7.12 -20.24 5.59
N ALA A 76 8.09 -20.71 4.81
CA ALA A 76 9.11 -19.84 4.23
C ALA A 76 8.48 -18.83 3.26
N ALA A 77 7.59 -19.30 2.37
CA ALA A 77 6.87 -18.43 1.44
C ALA A 77 5.99 -17.39 2.15
N ILE A 78 5.32 -17.75 3.26
CA ILE A 78 4.56 -16.80 4.10
C ILE A 78 5.48 -15.73 4.68
N ALA A 79 6.66 -16.12 5.18
CA ALA A 79 7.62 -15.17 5.75
C ALA A 79 8.15 -14.20 4.67
N GLU A 80 8.48 -14.70 3.49
CA GLU A 80 8.91 -13.87 2.34
C GLU A 80 7.81 -12.90 1.91
N LEU A 81 6.56 -13.37 1.77
CA LEU A 81 5.42 -12.52 1.43
C LEU A 81 5.16 -11.45 2.50
N ALA A 82 5.33 -11.79 3.78
CA ALA A 82 5.18 -10.83 4.88
C ALA A 82 6.28 -9.75 4.84
N GLN A 83 7.51 -10.12 4.50
CA GLN A 83 8.60 -9.17 4.31
C GLN A 83 8.33 -8.25 3.12
N LEU A 84 7.96 -8.80 1.95
CA LEU A 84 7.61 -8.00 0.77
C LEU A 84 6.46 -7.03 1.07
N LYS A 85 5.44 -7.48 1.79
CA LYS A 85 4.33 -6.62 2.22
C LYS A 85 4.83 -5.47 3.10
N HIS A 86 5.77 -5.71 3.99
CA HIS A 86 6.36 -4.65 4.82
C HIS A 86 7.09 -3.61 3.97
N GLU A 87 7.90 -4.04 3.01
CA GLU A 87 8.64 -3.16 2.08
C GLU A 87 7.69 -2.31 1.22
N VAL A 88 6.58 -2.89 0.74
CA VAL A 88 5.56 -2.18 -0.03
C VAL A 88 4.85 -1.13 0.84
N LEU A 89 4.51 -1.46 2.09
CA LEU A 89 3.91 -0.50 3.03
C LEU A 89 4.83 0.69 3.33
N ASP A 90 6.14 0.45 3.43
CA ASP A 90 7.11 1.53 3.60
C ASP A 90 7.24 2.43 2.36
N ARG A 91 7.18 1.85 1.16
CA ARG A 91 7.07 2.61 -0.10
C ARG A 91 5.77 3.43 -0.13
N MET A 92 4.64 2.85 0.28
CA MET A 92 3.35 3.56 0.37
C MET A 92 3.44 4.77 1.31
N LYS A 93 4.02 4.57 2.49
CA LYS A 93 4.22 5.63 3.49
C LYS A 93 5.08 6.77 2.95
N THR A 94 6.12 6.43 2.20
CA THR A 94 6.99 7.40 1.55
C THR A 94 6.25 8.18 0.47
N ALA A 95 5.52 7.50 -0.42
CA ALA A 95 4.69 8.13 -1.45
C ALA A 95 3.65 9.08 -0.84
N CYS A 96 2.96 8.67 0.22
CA CYS A 96 2.00 9.52 0.93
C CYS A 96 2.63 10.79 1.52
N ARG A 97 3.81 10.69 2.13
CA ARG A 97 4.55 11.85 2.66
C ARG A 97 4.95 12.82 1.55
N THR A 98 5.44 12.27 0.44
CA THR A 98 5.82 13.06 -0.75
C THR A 98 4.61 13.80 -1.32
N LYS A 99 3.46 13.13 -1.47
CA LYS A 99 2.20 13.76 -1.90
C LYS A 99 1.79 14.92 -1.00
N HIS A 100 1.77 14.72 0.32
CA HIS A 100 1.41 15.78 1.28
C HIS A 100 2.36 16.98 1.19
N SER A 101 3.66 16.74 0.99
CA SER A 101 4.65 17.81 0.80
C SER A 101 4.34 18.64 -0.46
N TYR A 102 4.02 17.95 -1.57
CA TYR A 102 3.64 18.62 -2.81
C TYR A 102 2.33 19.41 -2.69
N GLU A 103 1.31 18.85 -2.04
CA GLU A 103 0.05 19.55 -1.79
C GLU A 103 0.26 20.80 -0.93
N ALA A 104 1.06 20.70 0.14
CA ALA A 104 1.40 21.84 0.98
C ALA A 104 2.14 22.94 0.20
N ALA A 105 3.10 22.57 -0.65
CA ALA A 105 3.81 23.52 -1.52
C ALA A 105 2.85 24.17 -2.53
N HIS A 106 1.99 23.38 -3.17
CA HIS A 106 1.00 23.86 -4.12
C HIS A 106 -0.01 24.82 -3.49
N HIS A 107 -0.49 24.53 -2.28
CA HIS A 107 -1.37 25.44 -1.54
C HIS A 107 -0.69 26.76 -1.21
N LYS A 108 0.56 26.72 -0.74
CA LYS A 108 1.35 27.94 -0.48
C LYS A 108 1.50 28.79 -1.73
N GLU A 109 1.83 28.16 -2.86
CA GLU A 109 2.00 28.84 -4.13
C GLU A 109 0.69 29.43 -4.65
N LYS A 110 -0.41 28.68 -4.56
CA LYS A 110 -1.75 29.17 -4.89
C LYS A 110 -2.12 30.42 -4.07
N HIS A 111 -1.85 30.41 -2.76
CA HIS A 111 -2.09 31.57 -1.89
C HIS A 111 -1.15 32.75 -2.20
N ARG A 112 0.09 32.50 -2.65
CA ARG A 112 1.00 33.55 -3.11
C ARG A 112 0.44 34.22 -4.36
N LEU A 113 0.09 33.43 -5.38
CA LEU A 113 -0.48 33.93 -6.64
C LEU A 113 -1.79 34.69 -6.42
N GLN A 114 -2.66 34.19 -5.54
CA GLN A 114 -3.90 34.88 -5.20
C GLN A 114 -3.63 36.27 -4.59
N ARG A 115 -2.69 36.37 -3.64
CA ARG A 115 -2.33 37.65 -3.02
C ARG A 115 -1.70 38.63 -4.02
N GLU A 116 -0.86 38.12 -4.93
CA GLU A 116 -0.27 38.93 -6.00
C GLU A 116 -1.34 39.49 -6.94
N GLN A 117 -2.32 38.66 -7.30
CA GLN A 117 -3.45 39.08 -8.12
C GLN A 117 -4.32 40.12 -7.41
N GLU A 118 -4.66 39.91 -6.14
CA GLU A 118 -5.41 40.88 -5.32
C GLU A 118 -4.68 42.22 -5.20
N GLN A 119 -3.36 42.21 -4.96
CA GLN A 119 -2.55 43.42 -4.91
C GLN A 119 -2.50 44.14 -6.26
N GLN A 120 -2.39 43.40 -7.37
CA GLN A 120 -2.39 43.98 -8.70
C GLN A 120 -3.74 44.64 -9.00
N THR A 121 -4.86 43.95 -8.72
CA THR A 121 -6.20 44.52 -8.88
C THR A 121 -6.39 45.77 -8.02
N GLN A 122 -5.89 45.79 -6.79
CA GLN A 122 -5.98 46.97 -5.94
C GLN A 122 -5.21 48.17 -6.53
N ARG A 123 -3.98 47.95 -7.04
CA ARG A 123 -3.20 49.01 -7.70
C ARG A 123 -3.90 49.55 -8.94
N GLU A 124 -4.49 48.68 -9.75
CA GLU A 124 -5.25 49.09 -10.94
C GLU A 124 -6.47 49.95 -10.57
N LEU A 125 -7.16 49.62 -9.48
CA LEU A 125 -8.26 50.44 -8.95
C LEU A 125 -7.77 51.79 -8.42
N ASP A 126 -6.68 51.82 -7.67
CA ASP A 126 -6.08 53.04 -7.14
C ASP A 126 -5.63 53.98 -8.27
N ASP A 127 -5.02 53.44 -9.32
CA ASP A 127 -4.63 54.17 -10.53
C ASP A 127 -5.84 54.76 -11.27
N LEU A 128 -6.94 54.00 -11.38
CA LEU A 128 -8.18 54.48 -12.00
C LEU A 128 -8.80 55.65 -11.20
N VAL A 129 -8.84 55.53 -9.87
CA VAL A 129 -9.32 56.61 -8.98
C VAL A 129 -8.41 57.83 -9.09
N GLY A 130 -7.09 57.63 -9.07
CA GLY A 130 -6.10 58.70 -9.23
C GLY A 130 -6.26 59.45 -10.55
N ARG A 131 -6.41 58.73 -11.67
CA ARG A 131 -6.66 59.31 -13.00
C ARG A 131 -7.96 60.10 -13.04
N ARG A 132 -9.05 59.57 -12.45
CA ARG A 132 -10.34 60.28 -12.37
C ARG A 132 -10.23 61.57 -11.55
N ALA A 133 -9.54 61.55 -10.42
CA ALA A 133 -9.32 62.73 -9.58
C ALA A 133 -8.42 63.78 -10.26
N ALA A 134 -7.43 63.35 -11.04
CA ALA A 134 -6.59 64.24 -11.84
C ALA A 134 -7.40 64.91 -12.97
N ALA A 135 -8.25 64.15 -13.67
CA ALA A 135 -9.12 64.68 -14.71
C ALA A 135 -10.13 65.71 -14.17
N HIS A 136 -10.74 65.46 -13.01
CA HIS A 136 -11.62 66.44 -12.36
C HIS A 136 -10.90 67.72 -11.95
N ARG A 137 -9.67 67.62 -11.43
CA ARG A 137 -8.87 68.81 -11.08
C ARG A 137 -8.47 69.62 -12.32
N ALA A 138 -8.14 68.96 -13.42
CA ALA A 138 -7.84 69.63 -14.68
C ALA A 138 -9.09 70.36 -15.25
N ALA A 139 -10.25 69.71 -15.21
CA ALA A 139 -11.51 70.28 -15.72
C ALA A 139 -12.09 71.42 -14.85
N GLY A 140 -11.76 71.48 -13.56
CA GLY A 140 -12.15 72.59 -12.66
C GLY A 140 -11.19 73.78 -12.65
N SER A 141 -10.10 73.73 -13.43
CA SER A 141 -9.13 74.84 -13.58
C SER A 141 -9.23 75.57 -14.93
N ALA A 142 -10.24 75.23 -15.74
CA ALA A 142 -10.62 75.92 -16.96
C ALA A 142 -11.88 76.76 -16.70
#